data_AF-A0A961PAM3-F1
#
_entry.id   AF-A0A961PAM3-F1
#
_cell.length_a   1.000
_cell.length_b   1.000
_cell.length_c   1.000
_cell.angle_alpha   90.00
_cell.angle_beta   90.00
_cell.angle_gamma   90.00
#
_symmetry.space_group_name_H-M   'P 1'
#
loop_
_entity.id
_entity.type
_entity.pdbx_description
1 polymer ?
#
loop_
_entity_poly.entity_id
_entity_poly.type
_entity_poly.pdbx_seq_one_letter_code
_entity_poly.pdbx_strand_id
1 'polypeptide(L)'
;MQPRGTSLGGHWTGVFDYDNEDQEAVPFNASLFDVAGAVWGTSQEPNSFAPGFAEALDAEINGTRSGKEVRFRKTYIGAPPNGEYPVQYAGHVNAKGNRVEGRWVIDTPFGK
;
A
#
# COMPACT_ATOMS: atom_id res chain seq x y z
N MET A 1 -11.75 -22.77 13.13
CA MET A 1 -10.49 -22.60 12.39
C MET A 1 -10.79 -21.83 11.11
N GLN A 2 -10.16 -20.67 10.87
CA GLN A 2 -10.26 -20.00 9.57
C GLN A 2 -9.43 -20.81 8.54
N PRO A 3 -9.87 -20.90 7.26
CA PRO A 3 -9.09 -21.55 6.21
C PRO A 3 -7.71 -20.87 6.09
N ARG A 4 -6.64 -21.66 6.01
CA ARG A 4 -5.24 -21.19 5.92
C ARG A 4 -4.89 -20.41 4.64
N GLY A 5 -5.85 -20.05 3.80
CA GLY A 5 -5.61 -19.62 2.41
C GLY A 5 -5.92 -18.16 2.07
N THR A 6 -5.96 -17.23 3.03
CA THR A 6 -6.34 -15.84 2.68
C THR A 6 -5.83 -14.76 3.64
N SER A 7 -4.97 -15.12 4.60
CA SER A 7 -4.34 -14.10 5.46
C SER A 7 -3.30 -13.31 4.66
N LEU A 8 -3.29 -11.99 4.83
CA LEU A 8 -2.25 -11.10 4.32
C LEU A 8 -1.12 -10.87 5.32
N GLY A 9 -1.16 -11.52 6.49
CA GLY A 9 -0.13 -11.33 7.52
C GLY A 9 1.25 -11.80 7.04
N GLY A 10 2.27 -10.95 7.20
CA GLY A 10 3.66 -11.26 6.85
C GLY A 10 4.39 -10.10 6.17
N HIS A 11 5.54 -10.43 5.61
CA HIS A 11 6.35 -9.50 4.82
C HIS A 11 5.97 -9.60 3.34
N TRP A 12 5.86 -8.44 2.71
CA TRP A 12 5.52 -8.28 1.31
C TRP A 12 6.55 -7.40 0.63
N THR A 13 6.84 -7.72 -0.62
CA THR A 13 7.49 -6.81 -1.55
C THR A 13 6.50 -6.48 -2.66
N GLY A 14 6.58 -5.27 -3.18
CA GLY A 14 5.69 -4.82 -4.23
C GLY A 14 6.30 -3.70 -5.05
N VAL A 15 5.55 -3.32 -6.07
CA VAL A 15 5.83 -2.19 -6.92
C VAL A 15 4.51 -1.47 -7.16
N PHE A 16 4.52 -0.14 -7.15
CA PHE A 16 3.45 0.64 -7.76
C PHE A 16 4.01 1.37 -8.97
N ASP A 17 3.15 1.52 -9.97
CA ASP A 17 3.48 2.21 -11.20
C ASP A 17 2.44 3.31 -11.40
N TYR A 18 2.85 4.35 -12.11
CA TYR A 18 1.97 5.44 -12.47
C TYR A 18 1.47 5.24 -13.91
N ASP A 19 0.24 5.65 -14.21
CA ASP A 19 -0.34 5.51 -15.55
C ASP A 19 0.41 6.35 -16.63
N ASN A 20 1.40 7.16 -16.26
CA ASN A 20 2.27 7.92 -17.16
C ASN A 20 3.61 7.20 -17.37
N GLU A 21 3.96 6.96 -18.63
CA GLU A 21 5.17 6.21 -19.03
C GLU A 21 6.49 6.90 -18.62
N ASP A 22 6.47 8.16 -18.20
CA ASP A 22 7.65 8.94 -17.83
C ASP A 22 8.09 8.78 -16.36
N GLN A 23 7.29 8.11 -15.52
CA GLN A 23 7.63 7.87 -14.11
C GLN A 23 8.06 6.42 -13.90
N GLU A 24 9.24 6.23 -13.29
CA GLU A 24 9.71 4.90 -12.94
C GLU A 24 8.82 4.29 -11.85
N ALA A 25 8.51 3.00 -12.03
CA ALA A 25 7.80 2.22 -11.04
C ALA A 25 8.60 2.15 -9.73
N VAL A 26 7.93 2.35 -8.60
CA VAL A 26 8.58 2.49 -7.29
C VAL A 26 8.44 1.20 -6.49
N PRO A 27 9.56 0.55 -6.10
CA PRO A 27 9.52 -0.62 -5.26
C PRO A 27 9.22 -0.25 -3.80
N PHE A 28 8.54 -1.15 -3.09
CA PHE A 28 8.31 -1.00 -1.65
C PHE A 28 8.37 -2.34 -0.93
N ASN A 29 8.61 -2.25 0.37
CA ASN A 29 8.45 -3.36 1.32
C ASN A 29 7.29 -3.05 2.26
N ALA A 30 6.55 -4.06 2.70
CA ALA A 30 5.51 -3.90 3.70
C ALA A 30 5.52 -5.03 4.73
N SER A 31 5.16 -4.68 5.96
CA SER A 31 4.91 -5.62 7.05
C SER A 31 3.46 -5.49 7.46
N LEU A 32 2.68 -6.55 7.21
CA LEU A 32 1.23 -6.56 7.42
C LEU A 32 0.84 -7.54 8.52
N PHE A 33 -0.19 -7.15 9.26
CA PHE A 33 -0.96 -7.97 10.17
C PHE A 33 -2.36 -8.16 9.61
N ASP A 34 -2.91 -9.35 9.79
CA ASP A 34 -4.25 -9.69 9.33
C ASP A 34 -4.95 -10.56 10.37
N VAL A 35 -5.97 -10.00 10.99
CA VAL A 35 -6.75 -10.69 12.02
C VAL A 35 -8.23 -10.52 11.68
N ALA A 36 -8.89 -11.65 11.39
CA ALA A 36 -10.31 -11.69 11.06
C ALA A 36 -10.73 -10.71 9.96
N GLY A 37 -9.83 -10.42 9.01
CA GLY A 37 -10.09 -9.52 7.88
C GLY A 37 -9.81 -8.05 8.16
N ALA A 38 -9.46 -7.66 9.38
CA ALA A 38 -8.81 -6.37 9.63
C ALA A 38 -7.34 -6.45 9.23
N VAL A 39 -6.87 -5.49 8.45
CA VAL A 39 -5.50 -5.45 7.91
C VAL A 39 -4.84 -4.15 8.32
N TRP A 40 -3.65 -4.23 8.92
CA TRP A 40 -2.87 -3.06 9.27
C TRP A 40 -1.38 -3.35 9.19
N GLY A 41 -0.55 -2.31 9.22
CA GLY A 41 0.90 -2.50 9.16
C GLY A 41 1.65 -1.25 8.73
N THR A 42 2.83 -1.47 8.19
CA THR A 42 3.68 -0.40 7.66
C THR A 42 4.21 -0.74 6.29
N SER A 43 4.61 0.28 5.54
CA SER A 43 5.41 0.15 4.33
C SER A 43 6.57 1.12 4.32
N GLN A 44 7.61 0.79 3.57
CA GLN A 44 8.75 1.65 3.29
C GLN A 44 9.10 1.60 1.80
N GLU A 45 9.43 2.76 1.24
CA GLU A 45 9.84 2.92 -0.16
C GLU A 45 10.94 3.98 -0.30
N PRO A 46 11.71 3.98 -1.40
CA PRO A 46 12.60 5.08 -1.74
C PRO A 46 11.82 6.39 -1.86
N ASN A 47 12.40 7.49 -1.38
CA ASN A 47 11.80 8.79 -1.58
C ASN A 47 11.89 9.21 -3.05
N SER A 48 10.74 9.20 -3.73
CA SER A 48 10.60 9.53 -5.16
C SER A 48 9.95 10.89 -5.42
N PHE A 49 9.40 11.57 -4.41
CA PHE A 49 8.57 12.77 -4.64
C PHE A 49 8.77 13.93 -3.64
N ALA A 50 9.51 13.73 -2.55
CA ALA A 50 9.67 14.72 -1.47
C ALA A 50 11.15 15.09 -1.25
N PRO A 51 11.80 15.78 -2.20
CA PRO A 51 13.23 16.07 -2.14
C PRO A 51 13.61 16.83 -0.85
N GLY A 52 14.68 16.38 -0.18
CA GLY A 52 15.17 16.96 1.07
C GLY A 52 14.43 16.54 2.34
N PHE A 53 13.40 15.70 2.25
CA PHE A 53 12.66 15.22 3.43
C PHE A 53 13.38 14.06 4.14
N ALA A 54 13.66 12.98 3.41
CA ALA A 54 14.34 11.77 3.89
C ALA A 54 14.88 10.95 2.71
N GLU A 55 15.71 9.92 2.96
CA GLU A 55 16.12 8.97 1.92
C GLU A 55 15.03 7.96 1.57
N ALA A 56 14.23 7.55 2.56
CA ALA A 56 13.11 6.64 2.42
C ALA A 56 11.85 7.22 3.09
N LEU A 57 10.68 6.80 2.61
CA LEU A 57 9.39 7.21 3.14
C LEU A 57 8.71 6.03 3.82
N ASP A 58 8.42 6.19 5.10
CA ASP A 58 7.63 5.24 5.87
C ASP A 58 6.15 5.63 5.86
N ALA A 59 5.27 4.64 5.82
CA ALA A 59 3.82 4.84 5.84
C ALA A 59 3.12 3.79 6.69
N GLU A 60 1.99 4.18 7.29
CA GLU A 60 1.06 3.27 7.93
C GLU A 60 0.04 2.76 6.91
N ILE A 61 -0.29 1.47 7.00
CA ILE A 61 -1.35 0.82 6.24
C ILE A 61 -2.48 0.47 7.20
N ASN A 62 -3.71 0.84 6.85
CA ASN A 62 -4.91 0.48 7.61
C ASN A 62 -6.06 0.15 6.65
N GLY A 63 -6.72 -0.99 6.83
CA GLY A 63 -7.71 -1.48 5.89
C GLY A 63 -8.39 -2.78 6.28
N THR A 64 -8.97 -3.44 5.27
CA THR A 64 -9.73 -4.68 5.42
C THR A 64 -9.53 -5.61 4.23
N ARG A 65 -9.82 -6.89 4.45
CA ARG A 65 -10.10 -7.85 3.38
C ARG A 65 -11.43 -8.56 3.61
N SER A 66 -12.10 -8.92 2.53
CA SER A 66 -13.30 -9.76 2.54
C SER A 66 -13.21 -10.79 1.42
N GLY A 67 -13.10 -12.07 1.79
CA GLY A 67 -12.76 -13.10 0.82
C GLY A 67 -11.43 -12.76 0.15
N LYS A 68 -11.47 -12.55 -1.17
CA LYS A 68 -10.29 -12.15 -1.97
C LYS A 68 -10.15 -10.65 -2.14
N GLU A 69 -11.15 -9.84 -1.81
CA GLU A 69 -11.07 -8.39 -1.95
C GLU A 69 -10.18 -7.81 -0.86
N VAL A 70 -9.35 -6.83 -1.22
CA VAL A 70 -8.44 -6.11 -0.33
C VAL A 70 -8.63 -4.62 -0.54
N ARG A 71 -8.83 -3.88 0.55
CA ARG A 71 -8.91 -2.41 0.54
C ARG A 71 -8.11 -1.85 1.69
N PHE A 72 -7.23 -0.90 1.44
CA PHE A 72 -6.51 -0.21 2.50
C PHE A 72 -6.18 1.22 2.14
N ARG A 73 -5.91 2.01 3.17
CA ARG A 73 -5.38 3.36 3.09
C ARG A 73 -3.92 3.33 3.53
N LYS A 74 -3.06 3.99 2.75
CA LYS A 74 -1.65 4.24 3.07
C LYS A 74 -1.49 5.71 3.46
N THR A 75 -0.94 5.97 4.63
CA THR A 75 -0.70 7.33 5.14
C THR A 75 0.78 7.50 5.48
N TYR A 76 1.47 8.42 4.81
CA TYR A 76 2.88 8.67 5.08
C TYR A 76 3.09 9.25 6.47
N ILE A 77 4.10 8.72 7.18
CA ILE A 77 4.50 9.21 8.49
C ILE A 77 5.27 10.53 8.31
N GLY A 78 4.98 11.51 9.16
CA GLY A 78 5.64 12.82 9.12
C GLY A 78 5.13 13.79 8.05
N ALA A 79 4.11 13.39 7.26
CA ALA A 79 3.48 14.22 6.24
C ALA A 79 4.50 14.89 5.28
N PRO A 80 5.27 14.09 4.51
CA PRO A 80 6.19 14.64 3.51
C PRO A 80 5.45 15.53 2.52
N PRO A 81 6.11 16.57 1.96
CA PRO A 81 5.54 17.38 0.89
C PRO A 81 5.02 16.50 -0.26
N ASN A 82 3.81 16.77 -0.75
CA ASN A 82 3.06 15.99 -1.73
C ASN A 82 2.58 14.59 -1.27
N GLY A 83 2.84 14.21 -0.01
CA GLY A 83 2.38 12.97 0.62
C GLY A 83 1.48 13.22 1.83
N GLU A 84 0.87 14.40 1.91
CA GLU A 84 0.00 14.81 3.02
C GLU A 84 -1.35 14.09 2.99
N TYR A 85 -1.79 13.70 1.79
CA TYR A 85 -3.04 13.01 1.57
C TYR A 85 -2.84 11.51 1.44
N PRO A 86 -3.69 10.71 2.08
CA PRO A 86 -3.53 9.27 2.00
C PRO A 86 -3.87 8.69 0.64
N VAL A 87 -3.15 7.63 0.31
CA VAL A 87 -3.32 6.87 -0.92
C VAL A 87 -4.26 5.70 -0.64
N GLN A 88 -5.31 5.58 -1.44
CA GLN A 88 -6.27 4.48 -1.36
C GLN A 88 -5.79 3.33 -2.24
N TYR A 89 -6.03 2.10 -1.78
CA TYR A 89 -5.80 0.88 -2.55
C TYR A 89 -7.07 0.05 -2.62
N ALA A 90 -7.36 -0.47 -3.81
CA ALA A 90 -8.36 -1.50 -4.00
C ALA A 90 -7.82 -2.61 -4.91
N GLY A 91 -7.88 -3.85 -4.46
CA GLY A 91 -7.30 -4.97 -5.17
C GLY A 91 -7.85 -6.32 -4.75
N HIS A 92 -7.22 -7.37 -5.24
CA HIS A 92 -7.57 -8.75 -4.97
C HIS A 92 -6.34 -9.59 -4.62
N VAL A 93 -6.46 -10.42 -3.58
CA VAL A 93 -5.50 -11.46 -3.27
C VAL A 93 -5.80 -12.73 -4.05
N ASN A 94 -4.77 -13.36 -4.59
CA ASN A 94 -4.91 -14.63 -5.30
C ASN A 94 -5.34 -15.78 -4.36
N ALA A 95 -5.70 -16.92 -4.93
CA ALA A 95 -6.14 -18.09 -4.15
C ALA A 95 -5.06 -18.68 -3.23
N LYS A 96 -3.79 -18.36 -3.47
CA LYS A 96 -2.65 -18.82 -2.65
C LYS A 96 -2.32 -17.89 -1.49
N GLY A 97 -2.95 -16.70 -1.41
CA GLY A 97 -2.65 -15.72 -0.37
C GLY A 97 -1.28 -15.06 -0.49
N ASN A 98 -0.60 -15.14 -1.64
CA ASN A 98 0.80 -14.72 -1.80
C ASN A 98 1.02 -13.66 -2.89
N ARG A 99 -0.06 -13.15 -3.48
CA ARG A 99 -0.01 -12.06 -4.46
C ARG A 99 -1.27 -11.22 -4.35
N VAL A 100 -1.09 -9.90 -4.29
CA VAL A 100 -2.17 -8.91 -4.33
C VAL A 100 -1.96 -8.03 -5.55
N GLU A 101 -3.00 -7.82 -6.34
CA GLU A 101 -3.01 -6.90 -7.49
C GLU A 101 -4.17 -5.95 -7.38
N GLY A 102 -3.97 -4.69 -7.77
CA GLY A 102 -4.98 -3.67 -7.59
C GLY A 102 -4.55 -2.32 -8.10
N ARG A 103 -5.36 -1.31 -7.78
CA ARG A 103 -5.18 0.07 -8.18
C ARG A 103 -4.94 0.94 -6.96
N TRP A 104 -3.97 1.84 -7.11
CA TRP A 104 -3.70 2.92 -6.18
C TRP A 104 -4.43 4.18 -6.67
N VAL A 105 -5.00 4.94 -5.74
CA VAL A 105 -5.65 6.23 -6.02
C VAL A 105 -5.13 7.24 -5.02
N ILE A 106 -4.53 8.32 -5.54
CA ILE A 106 -4.08 9.45 -4.74
C ILE A 106 -5.23 10.46 -4.74
N ASP A 107 -5.88 10.64 -3.59
CA ASP A 107 -6.93 11.63 -3.44
C ASP A 107 -6.29 13.01 -3.21
N THR A 108 -5.88 13.70 -4.30
CA THR A 108 -5.46 15.10 -4.20
C THR A 108 -6.70 16.01 -4.16
N PRO A 109 -6.77 17.01 -3.26
CA PRO A 109 -7.90 17.96 -3.20
C PRO A 109 -8.06 18.77 -4.48
N PHE A 110 -6.96 18.94 -5.21
CA PHE A 110 -6.94 19.56 -6.52
C PHE A 110 -6.85 18.41 -7.51
N GLY A 111 -8.01 17.96 -8.02
CA GLY A 111 -8.03 17.11 -9.21
C GLY A 111 -7.14 17.75 -10.28
N LYS A 112 -6.41 16.90 -11.01
CA LYS A 112 -5.47 17.32 -12.07
C LYS A 112 -5.96 18.51 -12.90
#